data_AF-A0A1B6FKR1-F1
#
_entry.id   AF-A0A1B6FKR1-F1
#
_cell.length_a   1.000
_cell.length_b   1.000
_cell.length_c   1.000
_cell.angle_alpha   90.00
_cell.angle_beta   90.00
_cell.angle_gamma   90.00
#
_symmetry.space_group_name_H-M   'P 1'
#
loop_
_entity.id
_entity.type
_entity.pdbx_description
1 polymer ?
#
loop_
_entity_poly.entity_id
_entity_poly.type
_entity_poly.pdbx_seq_one_letter_code
_entity_poly.pdbx_strand_id
1 'polypeptide(L)'
;TAQIIAIITQNISNPKPKEKRRVFSECSVLQLKLLLRNEDWGEIQTINDVDTAYNTFHGIIQYALDVACPYIKTNKKSKPLKYFWDEECELLRKTFLQANEQYLCSGLIEDKA
;
A
#
# COMPACT_ATOMS: atom_id res chain seq x y z
N THR A 1 -36.26 30.76 8.92
CA THR A 1 -34.96 30.93 9.61
C THR A 1 -34.08 29.74 9.30
N ALA A 2 -33.14 29.86 8.36
CA ALA A 2 -32.20 28.77 8.06
C ALA A 2 -31.04 28.81 9.06
N GLN A 3 -30.71 27.67 9.67
CA GLN A 3 -29.55 27.53 10.55
C GLN A 3 -28.43 26.80 9.81
N ILE A 4 -27.22 27.34 9.89
CA ILE A 4 -26.02 26.74 9.33
C ILE A 4 -25.57 25.63 10.29
N ILE A 5 -25.63 24.38 9.85
CA ILE A 5 -25.06 23.25 10.57
C ILE A 5 -23.67 22.99 10.00
N ALA A 6 -22.63 23.14 10.83
CA ALA A 6 -21.27 22.78 10.49
C ALA A 6 -21.01 21.33 10.89
N ILE A 7 -20.81 20.44 9.91
CA ILE A 7 -20.38 19.07 10.16
C ILE A 7 -18.87 19.09 10.36
N ILE A 8 -18.43 18.99 11.61
CA ILE A 8 -17.01 18.79 11.94
C ILE A 8 -16.73 17.30 11.75
N THR A 9 -16.25 16.92 10.57
CA THR A 9 -15.74 15.58 10.34
C THR A 9 -14.42 15.42 11.09
N GLN A 10 -14.46 14.68 12.20
CA GLN A 10 -13.23 14.23 12.84
C GLN A 10 -12.56 13.26 11.87
N ASN A 11 -11.43 13.68 11.29
CA ASN A 11 -10.62 12.83 10.46
C ASN A 11 -9.99 11.77 11.37
N ILE A 12 -10.72 10.68 11.62
CA ILE A 12 -10.21 9.51 12.33
C ILE A 12 -9.12 8.95 11.42
N SER A 13 -7.89 9.42 11.60
CA SER A 13 -6.75 8.93 10.84
C SER A 13 -6.50 7.51 11.31
N ASN A 14 -7.13 6.53 10.65
CA ASN A 14 -6.80 5.14 10.88
C ASN A 14 -5.30 4.97 10.61
N PRO A 15 -4.53 4.41 11.55
CA PRO A 15 -3.10 4.23 11.37
C PRO A 15 -2.89 3.42 10.10
N LYS A 16 -2.10 3.96 9.16
CA LYS A 16 -1.81 3.28 7.90
C LYS A 16 -1.26 1.89 8.22
N PRO A 17 -1.73 0.84 7.54
CA PRO A 17 -1.21 -0.51 7.76
C PRO A 17 0.30 -0.49 7.52
N LYS A 18 1.06 -0.98 8.50
CA LYS A 18 2.51 -1.13 8.39
C LYS A 18 2.81 -2.43 7.67
N GLU A 19 3.68 -2.36 6.67
CA GLU A 19 4.15 -3.51 5.91
C GLU A 19 5.59 -3.81 6.32
N LYS A 20 5.89 -5.08 6.57
CA LYS A 20 7.28 -5.56 6.76
C LYS A 20 7.83 -5.92 5.39
N ARG A 21 8.89 -5.24 4.94
CA ARG A 21 9.60 -5.57 3.70
C ARG A 21 11.11 -5.48 3.91
N ARG A 22 11.86 -6.30 3.20
CA ARG A 22 13.31 -6.11 3.08
C ARG A 22 13.57 -4.92 2.17
N VAL A 23 14.60 -4.15 2.49
CA VAL A 23 15.05 -3.04 1.64
C VAL A 23 16.31 -3.48 0.92
N PHE A 24 16.26 -3.40 -0.40
CA PHE A 24 17.40 -3.66 -1.28
C PHE A 24 17.90 -2.30 -1.79
N SER A 25 19.07 -1.90 -1.32
CA SER A 25 19.84 -0.78 -1.84
C SER A 25 21.10 -1.32 -2.53
N GLU A 26 21.79 -0.50 -3.32
CA GLU A 26 23.03 -0.96 -3.96
C GLU A 26 24.06 -1.42 -2.92
N CYS A 27 24.22 -0.67 -1.83
CA CYS A 27 25.12 -1.04 -0.73
C CYS A 27 24.70 -2.37 -0.08
N SER A 28 23.40 -2.57 0.18
CA SER A 28 22.92 -3.80 0.83
C SER A 28 23.11 -5.02 -0.09
N VAL A 29 22.89 -4.85 -1.39
CA VAL A 29 23.12 -5.91 -2.39
C VAL A 29 24.61 -6.20 -2.55
N LEU A 30 25.48 -5.19 -2.52
CA LEU A 30 26.93 -5.38 -2.52
C LEU A 30 27.41 -6.16 -1.29
N GLN A 31 26.91 -5.79 -0.10
CA GLN A 31 27.22 -6.51 1.13
C GLN A 31 26.73 -7.96 1.08
N LEU A 32 25.52 -8.20 0.56
CA LEU A 32 25.00 -9.55 0.34
C LEU A 32 25.91 -10.37 -0.58
N LYS A 33 26.37 -9.79 -1.70
CA LYS A 33 27.31 -10.45 -2.62
C LYS A 33 28.63 -10.81 -1.94
N LEU A 34 29.16 -9.93 -1.10
CA LEU A 34 30.40 -10.19 -0.37
C LEU A 34 30.23 -11.32 0.64
N LEU A 35 29.12 -11.34 1.38
CA LEU A 35 28.81 -12.42 2.33
C LEU A 35 28.74 -13.76 1.58
N LEU A 36 27.90 -13.87 0.55
CA LEU A 36 27.71 -15.10 -0.20
C LEU A 36 28.98 -15.58 -0.92
N ARG A 37 29.87 -14.67 -1.30
CA ARG A 37 31.16 -15.02 -1.90
C ARG A 37 32.13 -15.63 -0.90
N ASN A 38 32.04 -15.20 0.37
CA ASN A 38 32.93 -15.67 1.43
C ASN A 38 32.42 -16.94 2.12
N GLU A 39 31.16 -17.31 1.92
CA GLU A 39 30.60 -18.56 2.44
C GLU A 39 31.26 -19.79 1.79
N ASP A 40 31.44 -20.84 2.60
CA ASP A 40 31.93 -22.13 2.13
C ASP A 40 30.77 -22.99 1.60
N TRP A 41 30.75 -23.19 0.29
CA TRP A 41 29.73 -24.00 -0.38
C TRP A 41 30.09 -25.49 -0.44
N GLY A 42 31.28 -25.87 0.02
CA GLY A 42 31.77 -27.25 -0.01
C GLY A 42 30.88 -28.19 0.81
N GLU A 43 30.41 -27.74 1.97
CA GLU A 43 29.52 -28.53 2.84
C GLU A 43 28.25 -28.95 2.09
N ILE A 44 27.58 -28.01 1.42
CA ILE A 44 26.35 -28.27 0.68
C ILE A 44 26.57 -29.25 -0.49
N GLN A 45 27.73 -29.17 -1.15
CA GLN A 45 28.07 -30.06 -2.27
C GLN A 45 28.38 -31.50 -1.84
N THR A 46 28.75 -31.71 -0.58
CA THR A 46 29.08 -33.04 -0.03
C THR A 46 27.89 -33.76 0.61
N ILE A 47 26.80 -33.05 0.89
CA ILE A 47 25.60 -33.63 1.49
C ILE A 47 24.87 -34.50 0.46
N ASN A 48 24.66 -35.77 0.80
CA ASN A 48 23.96 -36.73 -0.05
C ASN A 48 22.42 -36.57 -0.02
N ASP A 49 21.90 -36.05 1.10
CA ASP A 49 20.46 -35.86 1.28
C ASP A 49 20.02 -34.49 0.74
N VAL A 50 19.10 -34.51 -0.23
CA VAL A 50 18.66 -33.30 -0.93
C VAL A 50 17.95 -32.33 0.01
N ASP A 51 17.12 -32.84 0.93
CA ASP A 51 16.38 -32.01 1.88
C ASP A 51 17.33 -31.31 2.83
N THR A 52 18.30 -32.04 3.38
CA THR A 52 19.34 -31.48 4.24
C THR A 52 20.20 -30.45 3.49
N ALA A 53 20.62 -30.74 2.27
CA ALA A 53 21.40 -29.80 1.45
C ALA A 53 20.63 -28.50 1.19
N TYR A 54 19.33 -28.62 0.87
CA TYR A 54 18.46 -27.47 0.66
C TYR A 54 18.26 -26.66 1.94
N ASN A 55 18.01 -27.31 3.07
CA ASN A 55 17.79 -26.61 4.35
C ASN A 55 19.03 -25.84 4.80
N THR A 56 20.22 -26.42 4.62
CA THR A 56 21.50 -25.75 4.90
C THR A 56 21.70 -24.55 3.97
N PHE A 57 21.52 -24.74 2.66
CA PHE A 57 21.56 -23.65 1.68
C PHE A 57 20.58 -22.53 2.04
N HIS A 58 19.34 -22.87 2.35
CA HIS A 58 18.30 -21.93 2.71
C HIS A 58 18.66 -21.14 3.96
N GLY A 59 19.20 -21.81 4.97
CA GLY A 59 19.68 -21.18 6.21
C GLY A 59 20.78 -20.14 5.95
N ILE A 60 21.78 -20.49 5.14
CA ILE A 60 22.87 -19.57 4.77
C ILE A 60 22.33 -18.35 4.02
N ILE A 61 21.47 -18.56 3.02
CA ILE A 61 20.87 -17.46 2.25
C ILE A 61 20.02 -16.56 3.15
N GLN A 62 19.22 -17.15 4.04
CA GLN A 62 18.36 -16.39 4.94
C GLN A 62 19.19 -15.58 5.94
N TYR A 63 20.24 -16.15 6.50
CA TYR A 63 21.19 -15.45 7.37
C TYR A 63 21.85 -14.28 6.64
N ALA A 64 22.40 -14.52 5.45
CA ALA A 64 23.04 -13.47 4.65
C ALA A 64 22.06 -12.34 4.30
N LEU A 65 20.80 -12.68 4.00
CA LEU A 65 19.73 -11.71 3.77
C LEU A 65 19.37 -10.93 5.04
N ASP A 66 19.32 -11.56 6.21
CA ASP A 66 19.03 -10.89 7.49
C ASP A 66 20.12 -9.90 7.89
N VAL A 67 21.39 -10.23 7.61
CA VAL A 67 22.53 -9.36 7.88
C VAL A 67 22.60 -8.20 6.88
N ALA A 68 22.53 -8.48 5.57
CA ALA A 68 22.74 -7.46 4.55
C ALA A 68 21.46 -6.65 4.24
N CYS A 69 20.29 -7.29 4.24
CA CYS A 69 19.01 -6.73 3.79
C CYS A 69 17.92 -6.91 4.88
N PRO A 70 18.02 -6.19 6.02
CA PRO A 70 17.12 -6.38 7.14
C PRO A 70 15.66 -5.99 6.82
N TYR A 71 14.73 -6.56 7.57
CA TYR A 71 13.32 -6.20 7.49
C TYR A 71 13.06 -4.83 8.13
N ILE A 72 12.45 -3.94 7.36
CA ILE A 72 12.06 -2.62 7.83
C ILE A 72 10.52 -2.52 7.81
N LYS A 73 9.96 -1.93 8.86
CA LYS A 73 8.53 -1.59 8.92
C LYS A 73 8.34 -0.31 8.12
N THR A 74 7.71 -0.42 6.96
CA THR A 74 7.38 0.74 6.11
C THR A 74 5.89 1.01 6.15
N ASN A 75 5.50 2.27 6.03
CA ASN A 75 4.10 2.62 5.84
C ASN A 75 3.66 2.11 4.46
N LYS A 76 2.58 1.34 4.39
CA LYS A 76 2.00 0.94 3.11
C LYS A 76 1.70 2.21 2.31
N LYS A 77 2.25 2.31 1.10
CA LYS A 77 1.90 3.40 0.20
C LYS A 77 0.41 3.28 -0.09
N SER A 78 -0.36 4.33 0.20
CA SER A 78 -1.73 4.40 -0.30
C SER A 78 -1.61 4.39 -1.82
N LYS A 79 -2.29 3.45 -2.48
CA LYS A 79 -2.52 3.61 -3.91
C LYS A 79 -3.23 4.97 -4.07
N PRO A 80 -2.87 5.79 -5.06
CA PRO A 80 -3.69 6.96 -5.36
C PRO A 80 -5.10 6.43 -5.58
N LEU A 81 -6.08 6.98 -4.86
CA LEU A 81 -7.47 6.77 -5.23
C LEU A 81 -7.57 7.23 -6.68
N LYS A 82 -7.81 6.29 -7.59
CA LYS A 82 -8.14 6.66 -8.96
C LYS A 82 -9.48 7.39 -8.83
N TYR A 83 -9.44 8.71 -8.96
CA TYR A 83 -10.63 9.55 -8.93
C TYR A 83 -11.43 9.18 -10.18
N PHE A 84 -12.40 8.29 -10.01
CA PHE A 84 -13.28 7.80 -11.07
C PHE A 84 -14.54 8.67 -11.03
N TRP A 85 -14.36 9.95 -11.34
CA TRP A 85 -15.49 10.81 -11.67
C TRP A 85 -15.46 10.92 -13.18
N ASP A 86 -16.28 10.10 -13.82
CA ASP A 86 -16.53 10.23 -15.25
C ASP A 86 -17.30 11.55 -15.47
N GLU A 87 -17.10 12.17 -16.62
CA GLU A 87 -17.75 13.45 -16.98
C GLU A 87 -19.28 13.37 -16.84
N GLU A 88 -19.85 12.21 -17.11
CA GLU A 88 -21.28 11.91 -16.92
C GLU A 88 -21.72 12.02 -15.44
N CYS A 89 -20.88 11.59 -14.50
CA CYS A 89 -21.18 11.66 -13.07
C CYS A 89 -21.12 13.10 -12.55
N GLU A 90 -20.20 13.92 -13.07
CA GLU A 90 -20.16 15.35 -12.75
C GLU A 90 -21.36 16.09 -13.31
N LEU A 91 -21.73 15.80 -14.57
CA LEU A 91 -22.90 16.38 -15.21
C LEU A 91 -24.16 16.05 -14.42
N LEU A 92 -24.39 14.77 -14.10
CA LEU A 92 -25.55 14.30 -13.35
C LEU A 92 -25.64 14.93 -11.96
N ARG A 93 -24.51 15.04 -11.26
CA ARG A 93 -24.46 15.72 -9.96
C ARG A 93 -24.84 17.19 -10.07
N LYS A 94 -24.37 17.88 -11.12
CA LYS A 94 -24.65 19.29 -11.35
C LYS A 94 -26.12 19.53 -11.66
N THR A 95 -26.72 18.75 -12.57
CA THR A 95 -28.15 18.85 -12.88
C THR A 95 -29.01 18.57 -11.66
N PHE A 96 -28.69 17.52 -10.90
CA PHE A 96 -29.43 17.20 -9.67
C PHE A 96 -29.38 18.34 -8.64
N LEU A 97 -28.19 18.92 -8.40
CA LEU A 97 -28.05 20.03 -7.46
C LEU A 97 -28.86 21.26 -7.91
N GLN A 98 -28.83 21.57 -9.21
CA GLN A 98 -29.58 22.70 -9.78
C GLN A 98 -31.09 22.51 -9.65
N ALA A 99 -31.62 21.34 -10.00
CA ALA A 99 -33.04 21.02 -9.83
C ALA A 99 -33.45 21.08 -8.35
N ASN A 100 -32.63 20.51 -7.47
CA ASN A 100 -32.90 20.53 -6.03
C ASN A 100 -32.89 21.95 -5.44
N GLU A 101 -32.00 22.83 -5.88
CA GLU A 101 -32.01 24.25 -5.48
C GLU A 101 -33.27 24.97 -5.97
N GLN A 102 -33.69 24.71 -7.20
CA GLN A 102 -34.93 25.26 -7.76
C GLN A 102 -36.17 24.79 -6.97
N TYR A 103 -36.27 23.49 -6.71
CA TYR A 103 -37.32 22.90 -5.86
C TYR A 103 -37.37 23.52 -4.46
N LEU A 104 -36.21 23.73 -3.82
CA LEU A 104 -36.14 24.35 -2.50
C LEU A 104 -36.61 25.82 -2.51
N CYS A 105 -36.46 26.52 -3.64
CA CYS A 105 -36.92 27.89 -3.80
C CYS A 105 -38.41 28.00 -4.15
N SER A 106 -38.93 27.10 -4.97
CA SER A 106 -40.31 27.16 -5.50
C SER A 106 -41.32 26.32 -4.72
N GLY A 107 -40.89 25.23 -4.08
CA GLY A 107 -41.73 24.25 -3.39
C GLY A 107 -42.64 23.41 -4.31
N LEU A 108 -42.53 23.55 -5.63
CA LEU A 108 -43.37 22.86 -6.61
C LEU A 108 -42.75 21.53 -7.03
N ILE A 109 -43.53 20.46 -7.04
CA ILE A 109 -43.06 19.09 -7.38
C ILE A 109 -42.46 19.01 -8.79
N GLU A 110 -42.86 19.91 -9.69
CA GLU A 110 -42.37 19.96 -11.07
C GLU A 110 -40.88 20.32 -11.17
N ASP A 111 -40.34 21.05 -10.20
CA ASP A 111 -38.93 21.48 -10.19
C ASP A 111 -37.97 20.41 -9.63
N LYS A 112 -38.49 19.22 -9.32
CA LYS A 112 -37.72 18.08 -8.79
C LYS A 112 -37.23 17.12 -9.89
N ALA A 113 -37.63 17.32 -11.14
CA ALA A 113 -37.41 16.40 -12.26
C ALA A 113 -36.04 16.59 -12.94
#